data_AF-A0A6G1IPK6-F1
#
_entry.id   AF-A0A6G1IPK6-F1
#
_cell.length_a   1.000
_cell.length_b   1.000
_cell.length_c   1.000
_cell.angle_alpha   90.00
_cell.angle_beta   90.00
_cell.angle_gamma   90.00
#
_symmetry.space_group_name_H-M   'P 1'
#
loop_
_entity.id
_entity.type
_entity.pdbx_description
1 polymer ?
#
loop_
_entity_poly.entity_id
_entity_poly.type
_entity_poly.pdbx_seq_one_letter_code
_entity_poly.pdbx_strand_id
1 'polypeptide(L)'
;MARELEALRSQREENGHKSTLSPSLPDTTFDSPEYTLEQSGTAMLSDLGMKEQYHLASFVIDRDAIVDIFKIFSLLFYPHFPVLNPHISIPVMHDTAPLLFWTIIALVTSHEIAPQHGALWIQLSEPFLSKLRTDILTAPLPLQTVQALTYLIMWPFPAERQNRDPSWVYCGAAVNAAMYMGLHHSKPTQSLRSIGIPSGSLRARANTWLGCFLASVSVGMHVGVSPSINSTTDLATIEQFVRIYPIPPEFAYQIMVQHTLAKFTTVVLENSQEVVSHSLVKLIDTELDSLKTRFPTSWTPRVEMAVLVAKIHLYTMTIIRIQLDLTSREILMKNGFSVALRIVYLSDQGLGYRPQEYGELPPEVLQRAIPKNYFRALVLATVFLLRFFVLNIHASPEEQEIARNHVAMAQRYLKSGSMSNQDEKARGAFLLEMLSRQQPIDVDHTKLRIDDRMGASLVFDAITTGHELRNLPAEVEEDGADDPAVAPQAHAVSENHMSDSKAQHQGLQLPPMQQHQQQLHPQYQQHQNQQHSNHTAPLPPNMPRMHQVSDVDLNTMNHVNVTHMNHMEGLVGPLDFSLPEDLWGDSVWGMFGTFAPSQIQ
;
A
#
# COMPACT_ATOMS: atom_id res chain seq x y z
N MET A 1 27.45 -4.45 62.93
CA MET A 1 28.43 -4.01 61.91
C MET A 1 29.16 -5.16 61.20
N ALA A 2 30.13 -5.88 61.79
CA ALA A 2 30.85 -6.94 61.05
C ALA A 2 29.93 -8.12 60.63
N ARG A 3 29.05 -8.59 61.51
CA ARG A 3 28.06 -9.65 61.19
C ARG A 3 26.96 -9.23 60.21
N GLU A 4 26.66 -7.94 60.12
CA GLU A 4 25.67 -7.42 59.14
C GLU A 4 26.29 -7.26 57.75
N LEU A 5 27.58 -6.91 57.67
CA LEU A 5 28.34 -6.88 56.43
C LEU A 5 28.54 -8.28 55.84
N GLU A 6 28.66 -9.29 56.70
CA GLU A 6 28.78 -10.68 56.28
C GLU A 6 27.43 -11.25 55.82
N ALA A 7 26.33 -10.90 56.51
CA ALA A 7 24.97 -11.24 56.07
C ALA A 7 24.60 -10.59 54.71
N LEU A 8 25.06 -9.37 54.45
CA LEU A 8 24.89 -8.68 53.16
C LEU A 8 25.77 -9.27 52.04
N ARG A 9 26.94 -9.83 52.37
CA ARG A 9 27.77 -10.56 51.40
C ARG A 9 27.16 -11.92 51.05
N SER A 10 26.66 -12.67 52.03
CA SER A 10 26.01 -13.97 51.80
C SER A 10 24.70 -13.83 51.01
N GLN A 11 23.91 -12.78 51.25
CA GLN A 11 22.72 -12.48 50.42
C GLN A 11 23.06 -12.08 48.98
N ARG A 12 24.24 -11.49 48.74
CA ARG A 12 24.71 -11.13 47.39
C ARG A 12 25.23 -12.34 46.63
N GLU A 13 25.79 -13.33 47.32
CA GLU A 13 26.24 -14.61 46.74
C GLU A 13 25.06 -15.55 46.45
N GLU A 14 24.01 -15.60 47.29
CA GLU A 14 22.79 -16.37 47.00
C GLU A 14 21.92 -15.77 45.88
N ASN A 15 21.88 -14.43 45.74
CA ASN A 15 21.20 -13.78 44.63
C ASN A 15 22.00 -13.77 43.32
N GLY A 16 23.28 -14.16 43.35
CA GLY A 16 24.15 -14.26 42.17
C GLY A 16 23.79 -15.38 41.19
N HIS A 17 22.85 -16.26 41.55
CA HIS A 17 22.39 -17.38 40.70
C HIS A 17 20.93 -17.26 40.22
N LYS A 18 20.26 -16.13 40.50
CA LYS A 18 19.02 -15.79 39.79
C LYS A 18 19.41 -14.92 38.61
N SER A 19 19.54 -15.57 37.46
CA SER A 19 19.74 -14.99 36.14
C SER A 19 18.81 -13.79 35.95
N THR A 20 19.34 -12.60 36.21
CA THR A 20 18.82 -11.35 35.67
C THR A 20 19.12 -11.46 34.19
N LEU A 21 18.13 -11.89 33.42
CA LEU A 21 18.18 -11.84 31.97
C LEU A 21 18.36 -10.36 31.62
N SER A 22 19.59 -9.98 31.26
CA SER A 22 19.80 -8.89 30.31
C SER A 22 18.82 -9.11 29.16
N PRO A 23 18.14 -8.06 28.65
CA PRO A 23 17.30 -8.23 27.47
C PRO A 23 18.23 -8.73 26.36
N SER A 24 18.11 -10.03 26.05
CA SER A 24 18.86 -10.66 24.97
C SER A 24 18.53 -9.89 23.70
N LEU A 25 19.57 -9.52 22.94
CA LEU A 25 19.43 -9.05 21.58
C LEU A 25 18.46 -10.00 20.84
N PRO A 26 17.52 -9.49 20.03
CA PRO A 26 16.74 -10.36 19.16
C PRO A 26 17.72 -11.19 18.31
N ASP A 27 17.51 -12.51 18.23
CA ASP A 27 18.34 -13.40 17.42
C ASP A 27 18.47 -12.82 16.00
N THR A 28 19.68 -12.38 15.65
CA THR A 28 20.02 -11.82 14.33
C THR A 28 20.27 -12.91 13.31
N THR A 29 20.27 -14.18 13.74
CA THR A 29 20.19 -15.35 12.89
C THR A 29 18.78 -15.46 12.33
N PHE A 30 18.56 -14.78 11.22
CA PHE A 30 17.39 -14.98 10.39
C PHE A 30 17.39 -16.40 9.82
N ASP A 31 16.46 -17.24 10.26
CA ASP A 31 16.22 -18.51 9.60
C ASP A 31 15.89 -18.24 8.12
N SER A 32 16.56 -19.00 7.25
CA SER A 32 16.24 -19.02 5.83
C SER A 32 14.80 -19.52 5.68
N PRO A 33 13.95 -18.86 4.89
CA PRO A 33 12.55 -19.25 4.79
C PRO A 33 12.44 -20.72 4.35
N GLU A 34 11.70 -21.55 5.10
CA GLU A 34 11.46 -22.95 4.72
C GLU A 34 10.67 -22.96 3.40
N TYR A 35 11.31 -23.41 2.32
CA TYR A 35 10.81 -23.22 0.96
C TYR A 35 9.84 -24.32 0.51
N THR A 36 8.61 -23.92 0.18
CA THR A 36 7.94 -24.38 -1.03
C THR A 36 7.58 -23.15 -1.87
N LEU A 37 8.14 -23.05 -3.08
CA LEU A 37 7.78 -22.03 -4.08
C LEU A 37 6.42 -22.39 -4.70
N GLU A 38 5.39 -22.51 -3.88
CA GLU A 38 4.02 -22.68 -4.38
C GLU A 38 3.53 -21.32 -4.91
N GLN A 39 3.07 -21.29 -6.16
CA GLN A 39 2.39 -20.13 -6.73
C GLN A 39 1.06 -19.93 -5.99
N SER A 40 0.83 -18.74 -5.43
CA SER A 40 -0.48 -18.42 -4.82
C SER A 40 -1.52 -18.16 -5.91
N GLY A 41 -2.13 -19.23 -6.41
CA GLY A 41 -3.14 -19.17 -7.46
C GLY A 41 -2.53 -18.93 -8.85
N THR A 42 -2.99 -19.71 -9.83
CA THR A 42 -2.56 -19.60 -11.22
C THR A 42 -3.77 -19.20 -12.08
N ALA A 43 -3.59 -18.19 -12.94
CA ALA A 43 -4.59 -17.87 -13.95
C ALA A 43 -4.33 -18.70 -15.21
N MET A 44 -5.37 -19.40 -15.68
CA MET A 44 -5.41 -20.13 -16.93
C MET A 44 -5.85 -19.20 -18.06
N LEU A 45 -5.02 -19.11 -19.09
CA LEU A 45 -5.25 -18.26 -20.25
C LEU A 45 -5.86 -19.06 -21.40
N SER A 46 -6.78 -18.42 -22.11
CA SER A 46 -7.33 -18.89 -23.38
C SER A 46 -7.20 -17.80 -24.43
N ASP A 47 -6.43 -18.10 -25.48
CA ASP A 47 -6.16 -17.25 -26.64
C ASP A 47 -6.97 -17.67 -27.89
N LEU A 48 -7.87 -18.64 -27.74
CA LEU A 48 -8.72 -19.16 -28.81
C LEU A 48 -9.67 -18.08 -29.34
N GLY A 49 -9.62 -17.83 -30.65
CA GLY A 49 -10.46 -16.84 -31.32
C GLY A 49 -9.94 -15.41 -31.25
N MET A 50 -8.66 -15.21 -30.92
CA MET A 50 -8.03 -13.90 -31.00
C MET A 50 -7.95 -13.38 -32.44
N LYS A 51 -8.07 -12.06 -32.59
CA LYS A 51 -7.79 -11.34 -33.84
C LYS A 51 -6.28 -11.23 -34.02
N GLU A 52 -5.82 -11.02 -35.26
CA GLU A 52 -4.39 -10.83 -35.54
C GLU A 52 -3.84 -9.55 -34.90
N GLN A 53 -4.65 -8.49 -34.85
CA GLN A 53 -4.28 -7.20 -34.30
C GLN A 53 -5.41 -6.60 -33.45
N TYR A 54 -5.00 -5.80 -32.48
CA TYR A 54 -5.88 -5.05 -31.59
C TYR A 54 -5.48 -3.57 -31.61
N HIS A 55 -6.49 -2.70 -31.50
CA HIS A 55 -6.32 -1.26 -31.66
C HIS A 55 -6.85 -0.50 -30.45
N LEU A 56 -6.08 0.49 -30.00
CA LEU A 56 -6.53 1.50 -29.04
C LEU A 56 -6.20 2.90 -29.58
N ALA A 57 -7.21 3.61 -30.08
CA ALA A 57 -7.00 4.83 -30.85
C ALA A 57 -6.00 4.60 -32.00
N SER A 58 -4.86 5.30 -32.02
CA SER A 58 -3.79 5.13 -33.01
C SER A 58 -2.81 4.00 -32.69
N PHE A 59 -2.86 3.43 -31.48
CA PHE A 59 -1.97 2.35 -31.07
C PHE A 59 -2.44 1.01 -31.64
N VAL A 60 -1.49 0.21 -32.12
CA VAL A 60 -1.73 -1.14 -32.68
C VAL A 60 -0.78 -2.12 -32.01
N ILE A 61 -1.29 -3.29 -31.66
CA ILE A 61 -0.50 -4.37 -31.08
C ILE A 61 -0.93 -5.73 -31.68
N ASP A 62 0.07 -6.55 -31.99
CA ASP A 62 -0.13 -7.86 -32.59
C ASP A 62 -0.54 -8.91 -31.55
N ARG A 63 -1.20 -9.97 -32.02
CA ARG A 63 -1.67 -11.10 -31.21
C ARG A 63 -0.59 -11.69 -30.32
N ASP A 64 0.59 -11.99 -30.88
CA ASP A 64 1.66 -12.69 -30.17
C ASP A 64 2.16 -11.87 -28.97
N ALA A 65 2.33 -10.55 -29.15
CA ALA A 65 2.72 -9.65 -28.08
C ALA A 65 1.66 -9.62 -26.95
N ILE A 66 0.37 -9.61 -27.28
CA ILE A 66 -0.71 -9.67 -26.29
C ILE A 66 -0.65 -10.99 -25.52
N VAL A 67 -0.51 -12.12 -26.22
CA VAL A 67 -0.45 -13.44 -25.59
C VAL A 67 0.70 -13.51 -24.58
N ASP A 68 1.89 -13.04 -24.94
CA ASP A 68 3.05 -13.05 -24.05
C ASP A 68 2.88 -12.10 -22.86
N ILE A 69 2.30 -10.92 -23.08
CA ILE A 69 1.97 -9.98 -22.00
C ILE A 69 0.98 -10.59 -21.01
N PHE A 70 -0.07 -11.26 -21.48
CA PHE A 70 -1.04 -11.92 -20.62
C PHE A 70 -0.43 -13.11 -19.87
N LYS A 71 0.50 -13.86 -20.48
CA LYS A 71 1.28 -14.90 -19.78
C LYS A 71 2.08 -14.30 -18.63
N ILE A 72 2.82 -13.22 -18.89
CA ILE A 72 3.58 -12.50 -17.85
C ILE A 72 2.66 -12.05 -16.72
N PHE A 73 1.51 -11.44 -17.03
CA PHE A 73 0.51 -11.06 -16.04
C PHE A 73 0.06 -12.26 -15.18
N SER A 74 -0.31 -13.37 -15.83
CA SER A 74 -0.84 -14.56 -15.15
C SER A 74 0.16 -15.23 -14.20
N LEU A 75 1.46 -15.16 -14.51
CA LEU A 75 2.50 -15.85 -13.78
C LEU A 75 3.23 -14.97 -12.76
N LEU A 76 3.36 -13.67 -13.01
CA LEU A 76 4.14 -12.76 -12.17
C LEU A 76 3.30 -11.77 -11.36
N PHE A 77 2.13 -11.34 -11.85
CA PHE A 77 1.32 -10.29 -11.21
C PHE A 77 0.07 -10.85 -10.53
N TYR A 78 -0.70 -11.66 -11.25
CA TYR A 78 -1.94 -12.27 -10.76
C TYR A 78 -1.77 -13.00 -9.42
N PRO A 79 -0.69 -13.79 -9.18
CA PRO A 79 -0.55 -14.52 -7.92
C PRO A 79 -0.40 -13.62 -6.68
N HIS A 80 0.06 -12.37 -6.85
CA HIS A 80 0.11 -11.38 -5.76
C HIS A 80 -1.26 -10.77 -5.44
N PHE A 81 -2.19 -10.76 -6.41
CA PHE A 81 -3.50 -10.13 -6.27
C PHE A 81 -4.57 -10.87 -7.10
N PRO A 82 -5.00 -12.09 -6.68
CA PRO A 82 -5.87 -12.98 -7.45
C PRO A 82 -7.37 -12.57 -7.39
N VAL A 83 -7.67 -11.34 -7.79
CA VAL A 83 -9.03 -10.76 -7.76
C VAL A 83 -9.85 -11.14 -8.99
N LEU A 84 -9.21 -11.31 -10.15
CA LEU A 84 -9.90 -11.72 -11.38
C LEU A 84 -10.30 -13.20 -11.35
N ASN A 85 -11.23 -13.55 -12.24
CA ASN A 85 -11.51 -14.96 -12.54
C ASN A 85 -10.21 -15.65 -12.98
N PRO A 86 -9.83 -16.78 -12.37
CA PRO A 86 -8.62 -17.52 -12.78
C PRO A 86 -8.70 -18.01 -14.23
N HIS A 87 -9.88 -18.17 -14.83
CA HIS A 87 -10.01 -18.51 -16.24
C HIS A 87 -10.19 -17.24 -17.07
N ILE A 88 -9.11 -16.80 -17.73
CA ILE A 88 -9.06 -15.58 -18.52
C ILE A 88 -9.11 -15.95 -20.00
N SER A 89 -10.19 -15.59 -20.69
CA SER A 89 -10.22 -15.59 -22.15
C SER A 89 -9.89 -14.19 -22.65
N ILE A 90 -8.75 -14.07 -23.35
CA ILE A 90 -8.23 -12.81 -23.87
C ILE A 90 -9.23 -12.12 -24.82
N PRO A 91 -9.77 -12.79 -25.87
CA PRO A 91 -10.71 -12.14 -26.79
C PRO A 91 -12.03 -11.77 -26.11
N VAL A 92 -12.56 -12.62 -25.22
CA VAL A 92 -13.79 -12.31 -24.48
C VAL A 92 -13.59 -11.12 -23.54
N MET A 93 -12.42 -11.00 -22.90
CA MET A 93 -12.11 -9.85 -22.05
C MET A 93 -12.01 -8.56 -22.87
N HIS A 94 -11.36 -8.58 -24.03
CA HIS A 94 -11.32 -7.42 -24.93
C HIS A 94 -12.74 -6.95 -25.29
N ASP A 95 -13.62 -7.87 -25.67
CA ASP A 95 -14.96 -7.54 -26.16
C ASP A 95 -15.93 -7.11 -25.03
N THR A 96 -15.79 -7.68 -23.82
CA THR A 96 -16.72 -7.44 -22.71
C THR A 96 -16.21 -6.46 -21.65
N ALA A 97 -14.89 -6.26 -21.57
CA ALA A 97 -14.21 -5.47 -20.55
C ALA A 97 -12.97 -4.78 -21.11
N PRO A 98 -13.11 -3.92 -22.14
CA PRO A 98 -11.98 -3.36 -22.89
C PRO A 98 -11.01 -2.58 -22.00
N LEU A 99 -11.49 -1.82 -21.01
CA LEU A 99 -10.60 -1.10 -20.10
C LEU A 99 -9.71 -2.05 -19.30
N LEU A 100 -10.26 -3.14 -18.76
CA LEU A 100 -9.50 -4.13 -18.00
C LEU A 100 -8.47 -4.84 -18.89
N PHE A 101 -8.87 -5.20 -20.12
CA PHE A 101 -7.96 -5.77 -21.12
C PHE A 101 -6.74 -4.85 -21.35
N TRP A 102 -6.99 -3.58 -21.65
CA TRP A 102 -5.91 -2.60 -21.88
C TRP A 102 -5.13 -2.28 -20.61
N THR A 103 -5.75 -2.37 -19.44
CA THR A 103 -5.09 -2.18 -18.14
C THR A 103 -4.04 -3.25 -17.90
N ILE A 104 -4.34 -4.52 -18.20
CA ILE A 104 -3.35 -5.61 -18.08
C ILE A 104 -2.15 -5.35 -19.00
N ILE A 105 -2.41 -4.92 -20.24
CA ILE A 105 -1.34 -4.58 -21.19
C ILE A 105 -0.51 -3.41 -20.70
N ALA A 106 -1.15 -2.30 -20.31
CA ALA A 106 -0.50 -1.11 -19.78
C ALA A 106 0.31 -1.42 -18.53
N LEU A 107 -0.23 -2.21 -17.61
CA LEU A 107 0.43 -2.59 -16.36
C LEU A 107 1.71 -3.38 -16.62
N VAL A 108 1.66 -4.43 -17.43
CA VAL A 108 2.86 -5.26 -17.71
C VAL A 108 3.91 -4.49 -18.52
N THR A 109 3.47 -3.66 -19.48
CA THR A 109 4.40 -2.91 -20.35
C THR A 109 5.10 -1.77 -19.60
N SER A 110 4.36 -1.03 -18.77
CA SER A 110 4.92 0.06 -17.94
C SER A 110 5.94 -0.38 -16.89
N HIS A 111 5.92 -1.67 -16.50
CA HIS A 111 6.86 -2.25 -15.53
C HIS A 111 8.04 -2.97 -16.20
N GLU A 112 8.17 -2.88 -17.53
CA GLU A 112 9.35 -3.29 -18.29
C GLU A 112 9.92 -4.68 -17.93
N ILE A 113 9.05 -5.69 -17.83
CA ILE A 113 9.47 -7.08 -17.55
C ILE A 113 10.31 -7.68 -18.69
N ALA A 114 10.00 -7.32 -19.94
CA ALA A 114 10.76 -7.72 -21.12
C ALA A 114 11.30 -6.48 -21.85
N PRO A 115 12.46 -6.55 -22.53
CA PRO A 115 13.09 -5.38 -23.15
C PRO A 115 12.21 -4.59 -24.11
N GLN A 116 11.33 -5.27 -24.86
CA GLN A 116 10.42 -4.64 -25.82
C GLN A 116 9.27 -3.84 -25.16
N HIS A 117 9.02 -4.04 -23.87
CA HIS A 117 7.89 -3.44 -23.17
C HIS A 117 8.00 -1.91 -23.05
N GLY A 118 9.20 -1.36 -22.86
CA GLY A 118 9.38 0.10 -22.74
C GLY A 118 8.92 0.84 -24.00
N ALA A 119 9.29 0.34 -25.19
CA ALA A 119 8.86 0.92 -26.46
C ALA A 119 7.33 0.81 -26.68
N LEU A 120 6.71 -0.29 -26.22
CA LEU A 120 5.26 -0.46 -26.26
C LEU A 120 4.56 0.52 -25.32
N TRP A 121 5.08 0.70 -24.10
CA TRP A 121 4.52 1.61 -23.11
C TRP A 121 4.55 3.06 -23.58
N ILE A 122 5.66 3.52 -24.19
CA ILE A 122 5.76 4.87 -24.75
C ILE A 122 4.60 5.15 -25.72
N GLN A 123 4.28 4.20 -26.60
CA GLN A 123 3.20 4.36 -27.58
C GLN A 123 1.80 4.18 -26.98
N LEU A 124 1.64 3.29 -26.00
CA LEU A 124 0.36 2.95 -25.38
C LEU A 124 -0.10 3.96 -24.31
N SER A 125 0.85 4.62 -23.63
CA SER A 125 0.62 5.42 -22.42
C SER A 125 -0.54 6.41 -22.56
N GLU A 126 -0.46 7.36 -23.50
CA GLU A 126 -1.49 8.39 -23.65
C GLU A 126 -2.83 7.83 -24.21
N PRO A 127 -2.86 6.96 -25.24
CA PRO A 127 -4.09 6.29 -25.64
C PRO A 127 -4.81 5.57 -24.49
N PHE A 128 -4.05 4.88 -23.64
CA PHE A 128 -4.58 4.21 -22.46
C PHE A 128 -5.07 5.19 -21.39
N LEU A 129 -4.27 6.20 -21.03
CA LEU A 129 -4.64 7.18 -20.01
C LEU A 129 -5.87 7.99 -20.43
N SER A 130 -5.98 8.35 -21.72
CA SER A 130 -7.18 8.99 -22.28
C SER A 130 -8.41 8.11 -22.10
N LYS A 131 -8.33 6.83 -22.50
CA LYS A 131 -9.42 5.86 -22.27
C LYS A 131 -9.77 5.71 -20.79
N LEU A 132 -8.77 5.60 -19.92
CA LEU A 132 -8.97 5.48 -18.48
C LEU A 132 -9.71 6.69 -17.93
N ARG A 133 -9.27 7.91 -18.24
CA ARG A 133 -9.91 9.16 -17.80
C ARG A 133 -11.38 9.23 -18.26
N THR A 134 -11.68 8.83 -19.48
CA THR A 134 -13.07 8.80 -19.99
C THR A 134 -13.92 7.73 -19.30
N ASP A 135 -13.42 6.50 -19.19
CA ASP A 135 -14.20 5.38 -18.68
C ASP A 135 -14.48 5.51 -17.17
N ILE A 136 -13.54 6.04 -16.37
CA ILE A 136 -13.73 6.18 -14.92
C ILE A 136 -14.70 7.30 -14.54
N LEU A 137 -14.95 8.25 -15.45
CA LEU A 137 -15.90 9.34 -15.26
C LEU A 137 -17.27 9.02 -15.88
N THR A 138 -17.43 7.88 -16.54
CA THR A 138 -18.67 7.47 -17.19
C THR A 138 -19.48 6.55 -16.26
N ALA A 139 -20.58 7.05 -15.72
CA ALA A 139 -21.45 6.29 -14.82
C ALA A 139 -22.52 5.46 -15.58
N PRO A 140 -22.93 4.29 -15.06
CA PRO A 140 -22.34 3.59 -13.91
C PRO A 140 -21.01 2.91 -14.29
N LEU A 141 -20.02 2.96 -13.40
CA LEU A 141 -18.76 2.23 -13.60
C LEU A 141 -19.07 0.72 -13.56
N PRO A 142 -18.61 -0.09 -14.52
CA PRO A 142 -18.82 -1.55 -14.50
C PRO A 142 -17.86 -2.26 -13.54
N LEU A 143 -18.21 -3.49 -13.14
CA LEU A 143 -17.41 -4.30 -12.20
C LEU A 143 -15.95 -4.44 -12.64
N GLN A 144 -15.72 -4.65 -13.93
CA GLN A 144 -14.39 -4.84 -14.51
C GLN A 144 -13.57 -3.55 -14.51
N THR A 145 -14.21 -2.37 -14.55
CA THR A 145 -13.52 -1.08 -14.36
C THR A 145 -13.06 -0.94 -12.91
N VAL A 146 -13.86 -1.37 -11.94
CA VAL A 146 -13.44 -1.42 -10.52
C VAL A 146 -12.24 -2.36 -10.35
N GLN A 147 -12.28 -3.55 -10.98
CA GLN A 147 -11.15 -4.48 -10.99
C GLN A 147 -9.90 -3.85 -11.61
N ALA A 148 -10.02 -3.17 -12.76
CA ALA A 148 -8.91 -2.46 -13.40
C ALA A 148 -8.30 -1.42 -12.45
N LEU A 149 -9.13 -0.59 -11.81
CA LEU A 149 -8.66 0.39 -10.81
C LEU A 149 -7.93 -0.28 -9.64
N THR A 150 -8.40 -1.42 -9.13
CA THR A 150 -7.70 -2.12 -8.04
C THR A 150 -6.29 -2.57 -8.44
N TYR A 151 -6.07 -3.04 -9.68
CA TYR A 151 -4.73 -3.33 -10.15
C TYR A 151 -3.86 -2.07 -10.29
N LEU A 152 -4.42 -0.96 -10.77
CA LEU A 152 -3.70 0.31 -10.87
C LEU A 152 -3.33 0.92 -9.50
N ILE A 153 -4.04 0.57 -8.43
CA ILE A 153 -3.66 0.96 -7.05
C ILE A 153 -2.50 0.11 -6.53
N MET A 154 -2.50 -1.19 -6.87
CA MET A 154 -1.47 -2.14 -6.42
C MET A 154 -0.17 -2.00 -7.22
N TRP A 155 -0.26 -1.63 -8.50
CA TRP A 155 0.83 -1.36 -9.44
C TRP A 155 0.56 -0.05 -10.20
N PRO A 156 0.71 1.11 -9.54
CA PRO A 156 0.56 2.38 -10.23
C PRO A 156 1.68 2.58 -11.25
N PHE A 157 1.40 3.36 -12.29
CA PHE A 157 2.42 3.69 -13.28
C PHE A 157 3.54 4.54 -12.66
N PRO A 158 4.77 4.46 -13.23
CA PRO A 158 5.87 5.32 -12.81
C PRO A 158 5.45 6.79 -12.80
N ALA A 159 5.47 7.41 -11.63
CA ALA A 159 5.21 8.82 -11.45
C ALA A 159 6.53 9.59 -11.35
N GLU A 160 6.64 10.71 -12.06
CA GLU A 160 7.76 11.64 -11.95
C GLU A 160 7.97 12.09 -10.49
N ARG A 161 6.87 12.25 -9.74
CA ARG A 161 6.86 12.75 -8.36
C ARG A 161 5.84 11.98 -7.53
N GLN A 162 6.12 11.78 -6.24
CA GLN A 162 5.22 10.99 -5.36
C GLN A 162 3.88 11.69 -5.15
N ASN A 163 3.85 13.02 -5.09
CA ASN A 163 2.60 13.80 -4.99
C ASN A 163 1.70 13.68 -6.24
N ARG A 164 2.22 13.16 -7.36
CA ARG A 164 1.48 12.88 -8.59
C ARG A 164 0.97 11.43 -8.67
N ASP A 165 1.20 10.59 -7.67
CA ASP A 165 0.67 9.23 -7.63
C ASP A 165 -0.88 9.24 -7.47
N PRO A 166 -1.65 8.79 -8.49
CA PRO A 166 -3.11 8.83 -8.46
C PRO A 166 -3.74 7.69 -7.65
N SER A 167 -2.95 6.80 -7.02
CA SER A 167 -3.44 5.61 -6.31
C SER A 167 -4.56 5.92 -5.30
N TRP A 168 -4.46 7.02 -4.55
CA TRP A 168 -5.48 7.40 -3.57
C TRP A 168 -6.80 7.82 -4.24
N VAL A 169 -6.73 8.54 -5.37
CA VAL A 169 -7.90 8.96 -6.15
C VAL A 169 -8.58 7.74 -6.78
N TYR A 170 -7.80 6.82 -7.37
CA TYR A 170 -8.31 5.57 -7.90
C TYR A 170 -8.97 4.71 -6.82
N CYS A 171 -8.42 4.69 -5.61
CA CYS A 171 -9.01 4.01 -4.47
C CYS A 171 -10.40 4.58 -4.13
N GLY A 172 -10.53 5.89 -4.02
CA GLY A 172 -11.82 6.54 -3.77
C GLY A 172 -12.86 6.20 -4.84
N ALA A 173 -12.49 6.25 -6.12
CA ALA A 173 -13.38 5.90 -7.22
C ALA A 173 -13.81 4.42 -7.18
N ALA A 174 -12.85 3.51 -6.98
CA ALA A 174 -13.11 2.06 -6.93
C ALA A 174 -14.03 1.67 -5.76
N VAL A 175 -13.76 2.20 -4.56
CA VAL A 175 -14.55 1.90 -3.36
C VAL A 175 -15.97 2.47 -3.50
N ASN A 176 -16.12 3.72 -3.94
CA ASN A 176 -17.45 4.32 -4.15
C ASN A 176 -18.26 3.57 -5.21
N ALA A 177 -17.65 3.19 -6.34
CA ALA A 177 -18.31 2.40 -7.36
C ALA A 177 -18.71 1.01 -6.84
N ALA A 178 -17.85 0.34 -6.08
CA ALA A 178 -18.16 -0.95 -5.45
C ALA A 178 -19.31 -0.84 -4.44
N MET A 179 -19.37 0.24 -3.66
CA MET A 179 -20.49 0.49 -2.74
C MET A 179 -21.79 0.75 -3.51
N TYR A 180 -21.75 1.55 -4.58
CA TYR A 180 -22.90 1.82 -5.44
C TYR A 180 -23.48 0.54 -6.09
N MET A 181 -22.60 -0.41 -6.45
CA MET A 181 -23.03 -1.74 -6.92
C MET A 181 -23.57 -2.65 -5.80
N GLY A 182 -23.38 -2.29 -4.53
CA GLY A 182 -23.74 -3.11 -3.38
C GLY A 182 -22.79 -4.30 -3.13
N LEU A 183 -21.50 -4.17 -3.46
CA LEU A 183 -20.52 -5.25 -3.23
C LEU A 183 -20.20 -5.47 -1.74
N HIS A 184 -20.44 -4.45 -0.92
CA HIS A 184 -20.23 -4.45 0.53
C HIS A 184 -21.31 -5.22 1.33
N HIS A 185 -22.32 -5.77 0.65
CA HIS A 185 -23.37 -6.56 1.29
C HIS A 185 -23.09 -8.06 1.16
N SER A 186 -23.21 -8.78 2.29
CA SER A 186 -23.03 -10.23 2.31
C SER A 186 -24.17 -11.03 1.67
N LYS A 187 -25.37 -10.44 1.61
CA LYS A 187 -26.53 -11.01 0.92
C LYS A 187 -26.53 -10.56 -0.55
N PRO A 188 -26.91 -11.44 -1.50
CA PRO A 188 -27.09 -11.03 -2.89
C PRO A 188 -28.02 -9.82 -2.97
N THR A 189 -27.50 -8.69 -3.42
CA THR A 189 -28.34 -7.53 -3.75
C THR A 189 -29.29 -7.89 -4.88
N GLN A 190 -30.47 -7.29 -4.86
CA GLN A 190 -31.41 -7.35 -5.98
C GLN A 190 -30.70 -6.91 -7.27
N SER A 191 -31.15 -7.45 -8.40
CA SER A 191 -30.56 -7.11 -9.69
C SER A 191 -30.63 -5.60 -9.95
N LEU A 192 -29.47 -4.95 -10.02
CA LEU A 192 -29.35 -3.53 -10.37
C LEU A 192 -29.34 -3.30 -11.90
N ARG A 193 -29.80 -4.29 -12.68
CA ARG A 193 -29.90 -4.20 -14.14
C ARG A 193 -30.81 -3.05 -14.58
N SER A 194 -31.86 -2.75 -13.81
CA SER A 194 -32.79 -1.65 -14.06
C SER A 194 -32.11 -0.27 -14.05
N ILE A 195 -30.97 -0.13 -13.36
CA ILE A 195 -30.15 1.07 -13.31
C ILE A 195 -28.82 0.91 -14.07
N GLY A 196 -28.74 -0.06 -14.98
CA GLY A 196 -27.60 -0.25 -15.88
C GLY A 196 -26.40 -0.98 -15.29
N ILE A 197 -26.50 -1.55 -14.09
CA ILE A 197 -25.38 -2.28 -13.46
C ILE A 197 -25.54 -3.79 -13.75
N PRO A 198 -24.60 -4.42 -14.47
CA PRO A 198 -24.60 -5.86 -14.68
C PRO A 198 -24.47 -6.61 -13.35
N SER A 199 -25.18 -7.73 -13.21
CA SER A 199 -25.22 -8.47 -11.94
C SER A 199 -23.85 -9.05 -11.56
N GLY A 200 -23.05 -9.52 -12.53
CA GLY A 200 -21.81 -10.26 -12.27
C GLY A 200 -22.05 -11.58 -11.52
N SER A 201 -21.03 -12.45 -11.44
CA SER A 201 -21.13 -13.62 -10.55
C SER A 201 -20.92 -13.20 -9.09
N LEU A 202 -21.57 -13.88 -8.15
CA LEU A 202 -21.39 -13.61 -6.71
C LEU A 202 -19.92 -13.69 -6.28
N ARG A 203 -19.18 -14.66 -6.83
CA ARG A 203 -17.74 -14.80 -6.61
C ARG A 203 -16.95 -13.59 -7.13
N ALA A 204 -17.20 -13.14 -8.36
CA ALA A 204 -16.49 -11.99 -8.91
C ALA A 204 -16.75 -10.72 -8.11
N ARG A 205 -18.00 -10.52 -7.64
CA ARG A 205 -18.38 -9.43 -6.76
C ARG A 205 -17.62 -9.47 -5.43
N ALA A 206 -17.62 -10.62 -4.76
CA ALA A 206 -16.93 -10.82 -3.50
C ALA A 206 -15.42 -10.62 -3.62
N ASN A 207 -14.78 -11.24 -4.63
CA ASN A 207 -13.35 -11.06 -4.88
C ASN A 207 -13.00 -9.60 -5.17
N THR A 208 -13.85 -8.88 -5.92
CA THR A 208 -13.63 -7.45 -6.19
C THR A 208 -13.75 -6.62 -4.92
N TRP A 209 -14.70 -6.91 -4.03
CA TRP A 209 -14.79 -6.25 -2.72
C TRP A 209 -13.57 -6.51 -1.84
N LEU A 210 -13.11 -7.76 -1.78
CA LEU A 210 -11.87 -8.13 -1.09
C LEU A 210 -10.65 -7.39 -1.66
N GLY A 211 -10.58 -7.25 -2.99
CA GLY A 211 -9.56 -6.47 -3.68
C GLY A 211 -9.60 -4.98 -3.32
N CYS A 212 -10.78 -4.37 -3.35
CA CYS A 212 -10.98 -2.97 -2.92
C CYS A 212 -10.56 -2.78 -1.46
N PHE A 213 -10.91 -3.72 -0.58
CA PHE A 213 -10.52 -3.71 0.82
C PHE A 213 -9.00 -3.75 0.99
N LEU A 214 -8.32 -4.74 0.39
CA LEU A 214 -6.87 -4.86 0.46
C LEU A 214 -6.15 -3.61 -0.07
N ALA A 215 -6.59 -3.12 -1.23
CA ALA A 215 -6.02 -1.94 -1.87
C ALA A 215 -6.21 -0.69 -0.97
N SER A 216 -7.42 -0.50 -0.43
CA SER A 216 -7.77 0.65 0.43
C SER A 216 -6.95 0.69 1.72
N VAL A 217 -6.85 -0.43 2.45
CA VAL A 217 -6.04 -0.47 3.68
C VAL A 217 -4.57 -0.20 3.33
N SER A 218 -4.04 -0.86 2.29
CA SER A 218 -2.63 -0.72 1.89
C SER A 218 -2.25 0.72 1.52
N VAL A 219 -3.05 1.40 0.68
CA VAL A 219 -2.77 2.78 0.30
C VAL A 219 -3.04 3.75 1.44
N GLY A 220 -4.11 3.51 2.24
CA GLY A 220 -4.48 4.36 3.37
C GLY A 220 -3.39 4.45 4.43
N MET A 221 -2.80 3.31 4.79
CA MET A 221 -1.69 3.27 5.76
C MET A 221 -0.45 4.02 5.27
N HIS A 222 -0.22 4.08 3.95
CA HIS A 222 0.91 4.79 3.36
C HIS A 222 0.70 6.31 3.28
N VAL A 223 -0.51 6.76 2.94
CA VAL A 223 -0.81 8.20 2.88
C VAL A 223 -1.21 8.79 4.25
N GLY A 224 -1.29 7.94 5.27
CA GLY A 224 -1.57 8.37 6.65
C GLY A 224 -3.04 8.73 6.88
N VAL A 225 -3.95 7.95 6.30
CA VAL A 225 -5.40 8.10 6.51
C VAL A 225 -6.03 6.77 6.94
N SER A 226 -7.13 6.86 7.70
CA SER A 226 -7.88 5.66 8.12
C SER A 226 -8.38 4.89 6.89
N PRO A 227 -8.34 3.55 6.89
CA PRO A 227 -8.91 2.75 5.81
C PRO A 227 -10.38 3.11 5.56
N SER A 228 -10.77 3.22 4.28
CA SER A 228 -12.13 3.65 3.93
C SER A 228 -13.19 2.57 4.20
N ILE A 229 -12.77 1.31 4.31
CA ILE A 229 -13.63 0.16 4.59
C ILE A 229 -13.25 -0.35 5.97
N ASN A 230 -13.89 0.19 7.00
CA ASN A 230 -13.50 -0.03 8.40
C ASN A 230 -14.69 -0.20 9.37
N SER A 231 -15.93 -0.15 8.87
CA SER A 231 -17.11 -0.33 9.73
C SER A 231 -17.24 -1.78 10.21
N THR A 232 -17.86 -1.98 11.38
CA THR A 232 -18.10 -3.33 11.92
C THR A 232 -18.83 -4.24 10.94
N THR A 233 -19.79 -3.70 10.18
CA THR A 233 -20.56 -4.46 9.18
C THR A 233 -19.72 -4.81 7.96
N ASP A 234 -18.87 -3.89 7.49
CA ASP A 234 -18.00 -4.16 6.36
C ASP A 234 -16.96 -5.23 6.71
N LEU A 235 -16.32 -5.11 7.87
CA LEU A 235 -15.32 -6.06 8.36
C LEU A 235 -15.91 -7.46 8.54
N ALA A 236 -17.12 -7.56 9.12
CA ALA A 236 -17.84 -8.84 9.19
C ALA A 236 -18.14 -9.43 7.80
N THR A 237 -18.43 -8.59 6.81
CA THR A 237 -18.66 -9.02 5.43
C THR A 237 -17.36 -9.50 4.77
N ILE A 238 -16.22 -8.84 5.02
CA ILE A 238 -14.90 -9.28 4.56
C ILE A 238 -14.57 -10.67 5.11
N GLU A 239 -14.72 -10.86 6.43
CA GLU A 239 -14.47 -12.17 7.07
C GLU A 239 -15.40 -13.25 6.50
N GLN A 240 -16.68 -12.92 6.29
CA GLN A 240 -17.63 -13.84 5.67
C GLN A 240 -17.22 -14.22 4.25
N PHE A 241 -16.77 -13.27 3.43
CA PHE A 241 -16.35 -13.54 2.04
C PHE A 241 -15.12 -14.42 1.97
N VAL A 242 -14.13 -14.20 2.84
CA VAL A 242 -12.94 -15.05 2.95
C VAL A 242 -13.32 -16.50 3.28
N ARG A 243 -14.36 -16.72 4.10
CA ARG A 243 -14.81 -18.06 4.50
C ARG A 243 -15.68 -18.76 3.44
N ILE A 244 -16.49 -18.01 2.69
CA ILE A 244 -17.49 -18.58 1.77
C ILE A 244 -16.90 -18.82 0.36
N TYR A 245 -16.10 -17.88 -0.14
CA TYR A 245 -15.65 -17.93 -1.53
C TYR A 245 -14.27 -18.57 -1.67
N PRO A 246 -14.07 -19.40 -2.71
CA PRO A 246 -12.77 -20.01 -2.96
C PRO A 246 -11.78 -18.96 -3.45
N ILE A 247 -10.82 -18.62 -2.59
CA ILE A 247 -9.68 -17.74 -2.86
C ILE A 247 -8.37 -18.45 -2.46
N PRO A 248 -7.22 -18.09 -3.05
CA PRO A 248 -5.95 -18.69 -2.68
C PRO A 248 -5.61 -18.49 -1.19
N PRO A 249 -5.03 -19.49 -0.49
CA PRO A 249 -4.76 -19.41 0.95
C PRO A 249 -3.86 -18.24 1.36
N GLU A 250 -2.78 -17.97 0.61
CA GLU A 250 -1.89 -16.84 0.89
C GLU A 250 -2.63 -15.49 0.73
N PHE A 251 -3.51 -15.36 -0.26
CA PHE A 251 -4.35 -14.18 -0.42
C PHE A 251 -5.37 -14.02 0.72
N ALA A 252 -6.01 -15.12 1.15
CA ALA A 252 -6.89 -15.11 2.31
C ALA A 252 -6.17 -14.65 3.58
N TYR A 253 -4.96 -15.15 3.81
CA TYR A 253 -4.12 -14.73 4.93
C TYR A 253 -3.80 -13.23 4.87
N GLN A 254 -3.36 -12.72 3.71
CA GLN A 254 -3.09 -11.29 3.51
C GLN A 254 -4.31 -10.41 3.80
N ILE A 255 -5.50 -10.81 3.32
CA ILE A 255 -6.75 -10.10 3.62
C ILE A 255 -7.00 -10.07 5.12
N MET A 256 -6.82 -11.20 5.82
CA MET A 256 -7.10 -11.27 7.25
C MET A 256 -6.09 -10.49 8.10
N VAL A 257 -4.83 -10.38 7.66
CA VAL A 257 -3.84 -9.48 8.26
C VAL A 257 -4.31 -8.03 8.14
N GLN A 258 -4.73 -7.59 6.95
CA GLN A 258 -5.20 -6.22 6.72
C GLN A 258 -6.54 -5.96 7.42
N HIS A 259 -7.42 -6.96 7.53
CA HIS A 259 -8.64 -6.91 8.32
C HIS A 259 -8.34 -6.62 9.80
N THR A 260 -7.40 -7.37 10.38
CA THR A 260 -6.95 -7.14 11.75
C THR A 260 -6.37 -5.74 11.91
N LEU A 261 -5.48 -5.31 11.00
CA LEU A 261 -4.92 -3.96 11.03
C LEU A 261 -6.01 -2.87 10.94
N ALA A 262 -6.92 -2.95 9.97
CA ALA A 262 -7.97 -1.96 9.77
C ALA A 262 -8.91 -1.83 10.98
N LYS A 263 -9.31 -2.97 11.56
CA LYS A 263 -10.12 -3.01 12.79
C LYS A 263 -9.47 -2.20 13.91
N PHE A 264 -8.16 -2.32 14.07
CA PHE A 264 -7.44 -1.70 15.17
C PHE A 264 -6.98 -0.28 14.88
N THR A 265 -6.67 0.07 13.64
CA THR A 265 -6.42 1.46 13.24
C THR A 265 -7.59 2.35 13.65
N THR A 266 -8.84 1.91 13.43
CA THR A 266 -10.03 2.64 13.90
C THR A 266 -10.02 2.84 15.42
N VAL A 267 -9.79 1.78 16.20
CA VAL A 267 -9.73 1.85 17.67
C VAL A 267 -8.63 2.80 18.13
N VAL A 268 -7.44 2.74 17.53
CA VAL A 268 -6.30 3.58 17.89
C VAL A 268 -6.58 5.05 17.54
N LEU A 269 -7.21 5.34 16.41
CA LEU A 269 -7.56 6.71 16.01
C LEU A 269 -8.71 7.31 16.84
N GLU A 270 -9.75 6.53 17.14
CA GLU A 270 -10.89 6.97 17.96
C GLU A 270 -10.46 7.29 19.41
N ASN A 271 -9.47 6.56 19.95
CA ASN A 271 -8.89 6.82 21.27
C ASN A 271 -7.68 7.78 21.21
N SER A 272 -7.63 8.71 20.24
CA SER A 272 -6.49 9.63 20.05
C SER A 272 -6.19 10.57 21.22
N GLN A 273 -7.15 10.79 22.12
CA GLN A 273 -7.00 11.64 23.31
C GLN A 273 -6.51 10.86 24.55
N GLU A 274 -6.58 9.53 24.54
CA GLU A 274 -6.13 8.67 25.62
C GLU A 274 -4.81 7.97 25.26
N VAL A 275 -4.00 7.68 26.28
CA VAL A 275 -2.77 6.88 26.11
C VAL A 275 -3.17 5.55 25.50
N VAL A 276 -2.72 5.26 24.28
CA VAL A 276 -2.86 3.92 23.71
C VAL A 276 -2.12 2.97 24.62
N SER A 277 -2.88 2.18 25.40
CA SER A 277 -2.25 1.31 26.38
C SER A 277 -1.34 0.29 25.68
N HIS A 278 -0.15 0.07 26.23
CA HIS A 278 0.75 -0.99 25.78
C HIS A 278 0.05 -2.36 25.71
N SER A 279 -0.92 -2.60 26.61
CA SER A 279 -1.78 -3.78 26.61
C SER A 279 -2.62 -3.92 25.34
N LEU A 280 -3.15 -2.83 24.78
CA LEU A 280 -3.88 -2.84 23.52
C LEU A 280 -2.94 -3.21 22.37
N VAL A 281 -1.75 -2.61 22.29
CA VAL A 281 -0.78 -2.96 21.23
C VAL A 281 -0.39 -4.44 21.31
N LYS A 282 -0.13 -4.95 22.51
CA LYS A 282 0.20 -6.36 22.73
C LYS A 282 -0.95 -7.31 22.35
N LEU A 283 -2.20 -6.92 22.63
CA LEU A 283 -3.38 -7.67 22.21
C LEU A 283 -3.44 -7.78 20.68
N ILE A 284 -3.21 -6.65 19.98
CA ILE A 284 -3.22 -6.62 18.51
C ILE A 284 -2.10 -7.49 17.94
N ASP A 285 -0.90 -7.38 18.50
CA ASP A 285 0.26 -8.17 18.09
C ASP A 285 -0.02 -9.68 18.25
N THR A 286 -0.66 -10.07 19.36
CA THR A 286 -1.07 -11.45 19.61
C THR A 286 -2.15 -11.91 18.62
N GLU A 287 -3.11 -11.06 18.27
CA GLU A 287 -4.13 -11.38 17.26
C GLU A 287 -3.48 -11.59 15.88
N LEU A 288 -2.51 -10.76 15.49
CA LEU A 288 -1.75 -10.92 14.25
C LEU A 288 -0.98 -12.23 14.22
N ASP A 289 -0.30 -12.59 15.31
CA ASP A 289 0.44 -13.87 15.41
C ASP A 289 -0.52 -15.08 15.36
N SER A 290 -1.71 -14.95 15.95
CA SER A 290 -2.73 -16.00 15.93
C SER A 290 -3.27 -16.30 14.52
N LEU A 291 -3.12 -15.38 13.56
CA LEU A 291 -3.60 -15.62 12.19
C LEU A 291 -2.89 -16.81 11.53
N LYS A 292 -1.63 -17.08 11.90
CA LYS A 292 -0.86 -18.21 11.36
C LYS A 292 -1.55 -19.55 11.62
N THR A 293 -2.21 -19.70 12.77
CA THR A 293 -2.94 -20.93 13.13
C THR A 293 -4.38 -20.92 12.61
N ARG A 294 -5.03 -19.75 12.56
CA ARG A 294 -6.42 -19.59 12.11
C ARG A 294 -6.60 -19.72 10.60
N PHE A 295 -5.60 -19.30 9.82
CA PHE A 295 -5.60 -19.35 8.36
C PHE A 295 -4.33 -20.06 7.88
N PRO A 296 -4.28 -21.41 7.96
CA PRO A 296 -3.11 -22.17 7.56
C PRO A 296 -2.79 -21.95 6.07
N THR A 297 -1.54 -21.57 5.81
CA THR A 297 -0.97 -21.42 4.48
C THR A 297 0.51 -21.76 4.56
N SER A 298 1.12 -22.16 3.44
CA SER A 298 2.57 -22.31 3.33
C SER A 298 3.24 -21.02 3.82
N TRP A 299 4.23 -21.12 4.71
CA TRP A 299 4.85 -19.96 5.36
C TRP A 299 5.89 -19.31 4.43
N THR A 300 5.40 -18.70 3.36
CA THR A 300 6.24 -18.06 2.36
C THR A 300 6.80 -16.71 2.86
N PRO A 301 7.89 -16.20 2.26
CA PRO A 301 8.40 -14.85 2.54
C PRO A 301 7.33 -13.76 2.41
N ARG A 302 6.37 -13.92 1.50
CA ARG A 302 5.28 -12.96 1.27
C ARG A 302 4.23 -12.98 2.39
N VAL A 303 3.90 -14.17 2.89
CA VAL A 303 3.01 -14.35 4.06
C VAL A 303 3.64 -13.71 5.29
N GLU A 304 4.92 -13.99 5.53
CA GLU A 304 5.67 -13.38 6.63
C GLU A 304 5.76 -11.86 6.47
N MET A 305 6.10 -11.38 5.27
CA MET A 305 6.13 -9.95 4.95
C MET A 305 4.79 -9.28 5.24
N ALA A 306 3.66 -9.90 4.90
CA ALA A 306 2.33 -9.32 5.13
C ALA A 306 2.08 -9.01 6.61
N VAL A 307 2.36 -9.95 7.51
CA VAL A 307 2.18 -9.72 8.96
C VAL A 307 3.20 -8.72 9.51
N LEU A 308 4.45 -8.75 9.06
CA LEU A 308 5.47 -7.79 9.46
C LEU A 308 5.10 -6.35 9.05
N VAL A 309 4.55 -6.17 7.85
CA VAL A 309 4.05 -4.86 7.37
C VAL A 309 2.93 -4.34 8.29
N ALA A 310 2.00 -5.19 8.72
CA ALA A 310 0.98 -4.77 9.68
C ALA A 310 1.59 -4.39 11.05
N LYS A 311 2.56 -5.16 11.54
CA LYS A 311 3.25 -4.89 12.81
C LYS A 311 4.02 -3.56 12.77
N ILE A 312 4.79 -3.30 11.71
CA ILE A 312 5.55 -2.02 11.63
C ILE A 312 4.60 -0.83 11.55
N HIS A 313 3.48 -0.93 10.84
CA HIS A 313 2.46 0.12 10.84
C HIS A 313 1.85 0.34 12.22
N LEU A 314 1.55 -0.74 12.96
CA LEU A 314 1.05 -0.67 14.34
C LEU A 314 2.02 0.02 15.30
N TYR A 315 3.29 -0.38 15.26
CA TYR A 315 4.30 0.19 16.15
C TYR A 315 4.58 1.65 15.79
N THR A 316 4.71 1.97 14.50
CA THR A 316 4.96 3.35 14.04
C THR A 316 3.79 4.29 14.31
N MET A 317 2.54 3.87 14.14
CA MET A 317 1.38 4.73 14.47
C MET A 317 1.22 4.97 15.97
N THR A 318 1.76 4.09 16.80
CA THR A 318 1.68 4.21 18.25
C THR A 318 2.86 5.00 18.80
N ILE A 319 4.10 4.66 18.44
CA ILE A 319 5.33 5.27 18.97
C ILE A 319 5.40 6.80 18.78
N ILE A 320 4.81 7.33 17.72
CA ILE A 320 4.81 8.77 17.44
C ILE A 320 3.92 9.57 18.40
N ARG A 321 3.06 8.90 19.18
CA ARG A 321 2.16 9.58 20.13
C ARG A 321 2.93 10.00 21.37
N ILE A 322 2.84 11.30 21.70
CA ILE A 322 3.57 11.97 22.79
C ILE A 322 3.25 11.39 24.19
N GLN A 323 2.12 10.71 24.36
CA GLN A 323 1.61 10.31 25.68
C GLN A 323 2.08 8.93 26.17
N LEU A 324 2.96 8.24 25.45
CA LEU A 324 3.49 6.93 25.88
C LEU A 324 4.54 7.09 26.98
N ASP A 325 4.48 6.24 28.01
CA ASP A 325 5.57 6.15 28.97
C ASP A 325 6.85 5.62 28.31
N LEU A 326 8.01 6.03 28.84
CA LEU A 326 9.31 5.71 28.26
C LEU A 326 9.57 4.20 28.14
N THR A 327 9.08 3.40 29.09
CA THR A 327 9.29 1.95 29.08
C THR A 327 8.51 1.29 27.94
N SER A 328 7.22 1.64 27.81
CA SER A 328 6.39 1.16 26.69
C SER A 328 6.93 1.62 25.34
N ARG A 329 7.42 2.86 25.25
CA ARG A 329 8.07 3.40 24.04
C ARG A 329 9.32 2.59 23.68
N GLU A 330 10.18 2.29 24.65
CA GLU A 330 11.39 1.48 24.45
C GLU A 330 11.04 0.06 23.96
N ILE A 331 10.05 -0.60 24.58
CA ILE A 331 9.60 -1.94 24.16
C ILE A 331 9.11 -1.91 22.71
N LEU A 332 8.29 -0.92 22.34
CA LEU A 332 7.80 -0.77 20.97
C LEU A 332 8.94 -0.46 19.98
N MET A 333 9.95 0.30 20.40
CA MET A 333 11.15 0.52 19.59
C MET A 333 11.89 -0.77 19.31
N LYS A 334 12.13 -1.61 20.33
CA LYS A 334 12.82 -2.91 20.15
C LYS A 334 12.01 -3.89 19.32
N ASN A 335 10.68 -3.93 19.48
CA ASN A 335 9.81 -4.74 18.63
C ASN A 335 9.85 -4.25 17.17
N GLY A 336 9.75 -2.93 16.97
CA GLY A 336 9.89 -2.30 15.66
C GLY A 336 11.25 -2.53 15.03
N PHE A 337 12.32 -2.60 15.82
CA PHE A 337 13.67 -2.90 15.36
C PHE A 337 13.71 -4.27 14.70
N SER A 338 13.34 -5.33 15.43
CA SER A 338 13.33 -6.70 14.91
C SER A 338 12.48 -6.84 13.65
N VAL A 339 11.27 -6.26 13.64
CA VAL A 339 10.37 -6.27 12.49
C VAL A 339 10.98 -5.53 11.29
N ALA A 340 11.56 -4.35 11.50
CA ALA A 340 12.14 -3.56 10.42
C ALA A 340 13.36 -4.24 9.80
N LEU A 341 14.24 -4.84 10.62
CA LEU A 341 15.37 -5.64 10.13
C LEU A 341 14.88 -6.82 9.28
N ARG A 342 13.85 -7.55 9.74
CA ARG A 342 13.28 -8.68 8.99
C ARG A 342 12.63 -8.25 7.68
N ILE A 343 11.91 -7.12 7.65
CA ILE A 343 11.34 -6.55 6.41
C ILE A 343 12.44 -6.27 5.37
N VAL A 344 13.54 -5.64 5.80
CA VAL A 344 14.68 -5.34 4.93
C VAL A 344 15.32 -6.63 4.42
N TYR A 345 15.55 -7.60 5.31
CA TYR A 345 16.12 -8.90 4.96
C TYR A 345 15.27 -9.64 3.93
N LEU A 346 13.97 -9.79 4.18
CA LEU A 346 13.05 -10.48 3.25
C LEU A 346 12.95 -9.78 1.88
N SER A 347 13.02 -8.45 1.89
CA SER A 347 13.05 -7.68 0.64
C SER A 347 14.29 -8.02 -0.20
N ASP A 348 15.48 -8.05 0.43
CA ASP A 348 16.75 -8.39 -0.22
C ASP A 348 16.79 -9.86 -0.71
N GLN A 349 16.18 -10.80 0.03
CA GLN A 349 16.07 -12.21 -0.41
C GLN A 349 15.14 -12.40 -1.62
N GLY A 350 14.20 -11.46 -1.84
CA GLY A 350 13.29 -11.45 -2.98
C GLY A 350 11.91 -12.00 -2.66
N LEU A 351 10.88 -11.22 -3.04
CA LEU A 351 9.46 -11.52 -2.78
C LEU A 351 8.69 -11.98 -4.02
N GLY A 352 9.25 -11.78 -5.21
CA GLY A 352 8.60 -12.10 -6.49
C GLY A 352 8.45 -13.59 -6.74
N TYR A 353 7.42 -13.96 -7.48
CA TYR A 353 7.24 -15.33 -7.97
C TYR A 353 8.26 -15.68 -9.04
N ARG A 354 8.74 -16.93 -9.03
CA ARG A 354 9.68 -17.47 -10.02
C ARG A 354 9.02 -18.64 -10.76
N PRO A 355 8.23 -18.38 -11.82
CA PRO A 355 7.64 -19.43 -12.64
C PRO A 355 8.74 -20.11 -13.48
N GLN A 356 8.50 -21.35 -13.91
CA GLN A 356 9.49 -22.13 -14.68
C GLN A 356 9.80 -21.46 -16.03
N GLU A 357 8.79 -20.89 -16.68
CA GLU A 357 8.87 -20.24 -17.98
C GLU A 357 9.71 -18.95 -17.96
N TYR A 358 9.80 -18.30 -16.79
CA TYR A 358 10.56 -17.06 -16.59
C TYR A 358 11.59 -17.22 -15.47
N GLY A 359 12.07 -18.45 -15.24
CA GLY A 359 13.00 -18.76 -14.15
C GLY A 359 14.37 -18.10 -14.30
N GLU A 360 14.73 -17.73 -15.53
CA GLU A 360 15.99 -17.05 -15.87
C GLU A 360 15.93 -15.52 -15.67
N LEU A 361 14.75 -14.96 -15.36
CA LEU A 361 14.63 -13.53 -15.13
C LEU A 361 15.50 -13.07 -13.95
N PRO A 362 16.31 -12.01 -14.13
CA PRO A 362 17.10 -11.46 -13.04
C PRO A 362 16.23 -11.03 -11.84
N PRO A 363 16.70 -11.16 -10.59
CA PRO A 363 15.94 -10.74 -9.41
C PRO A 363 15.48 -9.28 -9.46
N GLU A 364 16.25 -8.39 -10.09
CA GLU A 364 15.92 -6.98 -10.24
C GLU A 364 14.70 -6.75 -11.14
N VAL A 365 14.50 -7.63 -12.14
CA VAL A 365 13.34 -7.61 -13.03
C VAL A 365 12.11 -8.17 -12.31
N LEU A 366 12.27 -9.25 -11.54
CA LEU A 366 11.17 -9.83 -10.74
C LEU A 366 10.64 -8.85 -9.70
N GLN A 367 11.50 -7.97 -9.16
CA GLN A 367 11.08 -6.88 -8.28
C GLN A 367 10.09 -5.91 -8.95
N ARG A 368 10.04 -5.82 -10.28
CA ARG A 368 9.10 -4.96 -11.00
C ARG A 368 7.68 -5.54 -11.03
N ALA A 369 7.54 -6.85 -10.80
CA ALA A 369 6.24 -7.52 -10.79
C ALA A 369 5.55 -7.53 -9.41
N ILE A 370 6.25 -7.17 -8.33
CA ILE A 370 5.66 -7.18 -6.98
C ILE A 370 4.85 -5.90 -6.72
N PRO A 371 3.76 -5.96 -5.93
CA PRO A 371 2.97 -4.79 -5.56
C PRO A 371 3.79 -3.66 -4.92
N LYS A 372 3.43 -2.39 -5.21
CA LYS A 372 4.11 -1.19 -4.67
C LYS A 372 4.08 -1.12 -3.13
N ASN A 373 3.14 -1.82 -2.48
CA ASN A 373 3.07 -1.84 -1.03
C ASN A 373 4.35 -2.40 -0.37
N TYR A 374 5.06 -3.33 -1.02
CA TYR A 374 6.33 -3.83 -0.48
C TYR A 374 7.44 -2.76 -0.51
N PHE A 375 7.48 -1.94 -1.57
CA PHE A 375 8.36 -0.77 -1.62
C PHE A 375 8.03 0.24 -0.51
N ARG A 376 6.74 0.56 -0.34
CA ARG A 376 6.27 1.49 0.71
C ARG A 376 6.65 1.02 2.11
N ALA A 377 6.49 -0.28 2.37
CA ALA A 377 6.89 -0.90 3.63
C ALA A 377 8.41 -0.89 3.87
N LEU A 378 9.20 -1.18 2.83
CA LEU A 378 10.66 -1.13 2.93
C LEU A 378 11.15 0.27 3.28
N VAL A 379 10.60 1.31 2.64
CA VAL A 379 10.93 2.71 2.94
C VAL A 379 10.56 3.05 4.38
N LEU A 380 9.35 2.71 4.84
CA LEU A 380 8.93 2.95 6.22
C LEU A 380 9.85 2.25 7.23
N ALA A 381 10.16 0.97 7.03
CA ALA A 381 11.05 0.19 7.89
C ALA A 381 12.46 0.80 7.93
N THR A 382 12.98 1.26 6.79
CA THR A 382 14.33 1.82 6.73
C THR A 382 14.40 3.22 7.37
N VAL A 383 13.37 4.05 7.17
CA VAL A 383 13.23 5.35 7.86
C VAL A 383 13.12 5.13 9.38
N PHE A 384 12.38 4.11 9.81
CA PHE A 384 12.29 3.73 11.22
C PHE A 384 13.67 3.36 11.79
N LEU A 385 14.43 2.48 11.12
CA LEU A 385 15.79 2.11 11.52
C LEU A 385 16.72 3.33 11.59
N LEU A 386 16.65 4.20 10.58
CA LEU A 386 17.45 5.43 10.54
C LEU A 386 17.18 6.33 11.75
N ARG A 387 15.90 6.65 12.00
CA ARG A 387 15.51 7.59 13.04
C ARG A 387 15.74 7.04 14.44
N PHE A 388 15.28 5.83 14.71
CA PHE A 388 15.21 5.29 16.08
C PHE A 388 16.46 4.54 16.51
N PHE A 389 17.36 4.19 15.57
CA PHE A 389 18.57 3.43 15.88
C PHE A 389 19.82 4.07 15.30
N VAL A 390 19.94 4.25 13.98
CA VAL A 390 21.20 4.76 13.37
C VAL A 390 21.57 6.15 13.89
N LEU A 391 20.61 7.06 13.94
CA LEU A 391 20.82 8.45 14.34
C LEU A 391 20.56 8.64 15.84
N ASN A 392 19.97 7.67 16.54
CA ASN A 392 19.58 7.82 17.93
C ASN A 392 20.80 7.75 18.86
N ILE A 393 21.03 8.83 19.61
CA ILE A 393 22.12 8.93 20.58
C ILE A 393 22.00 7.92 21.75
N HIS A 394 20.79 7.45 22.04
CA HIS A 394 20.51 6.52 23.14
C HIS A 394 20.58 5.05 22.70
N ALA A 395 20.71 4.77 21.40
CA ALA A 395 20.85 3.40 20.90
C ALA A 395 22.26 2.84 21.18
N SER A 396 22.36 1.53 21.42
CA SER A 396 23.67 0.92 21.67
C SER A 396 24.53 0.94 20.39
N PRO A 397 25.88 0.96 20.50
CA PRO A 397 26.75 0.93 19.32
C PRO A 397 26.53 -0.29 18.43
N GLU A 398 26.16 -1.43 19.02
CA GLU A 398 25.85 -2.66 18.31
C GLU A 398 24.54 -2.54 17.51
N GLU A 399 23.49 -2.01 18.13
CA GLU A 399 22.21 -1.78 17.46
C GLU A 399 22.34 -0.78 16.32
N GLN A 400 23.12 0.29 16.54
CA GLN A 400 23.44 1.26 15.50
C GLN A 400 24.12 0.59 14.30
N GLU A 401 25.09 -0.30 14.54
CA GLU A 401 25.82 -0.97 13.47
C GLU A 401 24.94 -1.95 12.69
N ILE A 402 24.14 -2.75 13.38
CA ILE A 402 23.16 -3.65 12.74
C ILE A 402 22.18 -2.84 11.89
N ALA A 403 21.67 -1.72 12.42
CA ALA A 403 20.76 -0.84 11.70
C ALA A 403 21.40 -0.25 10.44
N ARG A 404 22.65 0.23 10.51
CA ARG A 404 23.39 0.77 9.36
C ARG A 404 23.55 -0.27 8.25
N ASN A 405 23.90 -1.50 8.61
CA ASN A 405 24.04 -2.59 7.66
C ASN A 405 22.73 -2.87 6.91
N HIS A 406 21.60 -2.88 7.61
CA HIS A 406 20.28 -3.08 6.98
C HIS A 406 19.86 -1.86 6.14
N VAL A 407 20.14 -0.64 6.59
CA VAL A 407 19.92 0.56 5.76
C VAL A 407 20.71 0.47 4.45
N ALA A 408 21.97 0.02 4.49
CA ALA A 408 22.78 -0.20 3.29
C ALA A 408 22.21 -1.30 2.39
N MET A 409 21.71 -2.40 2.97
CA MET A 409 21.02 -3.47 2.21
C MET A 409 19.78 -2.92 1.49
N ALA A 410 18.93 -2.15 2.18
CA ALA A 410 17.74 -1.53 1.60
C ALA A 410 18.11 -0.58 0.45
N GLN A 411 19.13 0.26 0.62
CA GLN A 411 19.62 1.15 -0.44
C GLN A 411 20.12 0.36 -1.66
N ARG A 412 20.89 -0.71 -1.46
CA ARG A 412 21.38 -1.58 -2.54
C ARG A 412 20.21 -2.20 -3.31
N TYR A 413 19.23 -2.75 -2.60
CA TYR A 413 18.04 -3.37 -3.18
C TYR A 413 17.17 -2.39 -3.99
N LEU A 414 17.06 -1.14 -3.54
CA LEU A 414 16.36 -0.10 -4.27
C LEU A 414 17.15 0.34 -5.52
N LYS A 415 18.47 0.53 -5.39
CA LYS A 415 19.35 0.88 -6.53
C LYS A 415 19.34 -0.21 -7.60
N SER A 416 19.37 -1.49 -7.23
CA SER A 416 19.50 -2.59 -8.18
C SER A 416 18.29 -2.75 -9.10
N GLY A 417 17.06 -2.54 -8.62
CA GLY A 417 15.89 -2.64 -9.48
C GLY A 417 15.24 -1.32 -9.90
N SER A 418 15.99 -0.23 -9.79
CA SER A 418 15.68 1.02 -10.47
C SER A 418 15.80 0.85 -11.99
N MET A 419 14.84 1.40 -12.75
CA MET A 419 14.82 1.40 -14.22
C MET A 419 15.49 2.65 -14.80
N SER A 420 15.47 3.76 -14.06
CA SER A 420 16.07 5.02 -14.48
C SER A 420 16.52 5.84 -13.28
N ASN A 421 17.48 6.75 -13.48
CA ASN A 421 18.03 7.61 -12.43
C ASN A 421 16.99 8.51 -11.74
N GLN A 422 15.78 8.63 -12.31
CA GLN A 422 14.71 9.46 -11.78
C GLN A 422 13.51 8.65 -11.33
N ASP A 423 13.55 7.31 -11.35
CA ASP A 423 12.40 6.50 -10.93
C ASP A 423 12.21 6.48 -9.40
N GLU A 424 11.10 5.92 -8.94
CA GLU A 424 10.74 5.92 -7.51
C GLU A 424 11.76 5.20 -6.64
N LYS A 425 12.40 4.15 -7.16
CA LYS A 425 13.38 3.36 -6.39
C LYS A 425 14.71 4.09 -6.27
N ALA A 426 15.22 4.69 -7.34
CA ALA A 426 16.40 5.55 -7.30
C ALA A 426 16.18 6.71 -6.32
N ARG A 427 15.01 7.35 -6.41
CA ARG A 427 14.59 8.43 -5.51
C ARG A 427 14.52 7.97 -4.04
N GLY A 428 13.94 6.80 -3.77
CA GLY A 428 13.91 6.20 -2.44
C GLY A 428 15.30 5.89 -1.89
N ALA A 429 16.18 5.28 -2.70
CA ALA A 429 17.55 4.98 -2.30
C ALA A 429 18.35 6.25 -1.98
N PHE A 430 18.19 7.28 -2.82
CA PHE A 430 18.84 8.56 -2.64
C PHE A 430 18.36 9.28 -1.37
N LEU A 431 17.04 9.26 -1.10
CA LEU A 431 16.50 9.81 0.15
C LEU A 431 17.14 9.14 1.38
N LEU A 432 17.19 7.81 1.41
CA LEU A 432 17.79 7.06 2.52
C LEU A 432 19.29 7.36 2.67
N GLU A 433 19.99 7.56 1.56
CA GLU A 433 21.40 7.97 1.55
C GLU A 433 21.57 9.36 2.16
N MET A 434 20.76 10.33 1.77
CA MET A 434 20.81 11.69 2.32
C MET A 434 20.50 11.70 3.82
N LEU A 435 19.46 10.98 4.24
CA LEU A 435 19.07 10.90 5.64
C LEU A 435 20.15 10.26 6.53
N SER A 436 20.97 9.35 5.99
CA SER A 436 22.07 8.73 6.73
C SER A 436 23.20 9.71 7.10
N ARG A 437 23.25 10.89 6.47
CA ARG A 437 24.28 11.92 6.69
C ARG A 437 23.90 12.94 7.76
N GLN A 438 22.73 12.78 8.37
CA GLN A 438 22.25 13.67 9.44
C GLN A 438 23.14 13.60 10.68
N GLN A 439 23.10 14.67 11.47
CA GLN A 439 23.66 14.63 12.81
C GLN A 439 22.84 13.69 13.70
N PRO A 440 23.44 13.13 14.76
CA PRO A 440 22.73 12.34 15.74
C PRO A 440 21.53 13.10 16.32
N ILE A 441 20.43 12.40 16.54
CA ILE A 441 19.13 12.91 16.98
C ILE A 441 18.87 12.43 18.40
N ASP A 442 18.41 13.34 19.25
CA ASP A 442 17.78 12.98 20.52
C ASP A 442 16.29 12.68 20.29
N VAL A 443 15.98 11.40 20.12
CA VAL A 443 14.66 10.93 19.68
C VAL A 443 13.56 11.19 20.72
N ASP A 444 13.91 11.37 21.99
CA ASP A 444 12.95 11.64 23.06
C ASP A 444 12.55 13.12 23.13
N HIS A 445 13.42 14.00 22.61
CA HIS A 445 13.18 15.45 22.61
C HIS A 445 12.82 15.99 21.22
N THR A 446 13.01 15.22 20.15
CA THR A 446 12.72 15.64 18.78
C THR A 446 11.30 15.29 18.35
N LYS A 447 10.46 16.30 18.18
CA LYS A 447 9.10 16.14 17.63
C LYS A 447 9.11 15.97 16.11
N LEU A 448 8.09 15.30 15.58
CA LEU A 448 7.83 15.26 14.14
C LEU A 448 7.16 16.55 13.71
N ARG A 449 7.45 17.02 12.48
CA ARG A 449 6.74 18.18 11.90
C ARG A 449 5.28 17.86 11.59
N ILE A 450 5.04 16.64 11.10
CA ILE A 450 3.71 16.10 10.80
C ILE A 450 3.50 14.92 11.74
N ASP A 451 2.55 15.00 12.67
CA ASP A 451 2.28 13.97 13.67
C ASP A 451 0.84 13.43 13.63
N ASP A 452 0.02 13.92 12.70
CA ASP A 452 -1.39 13.58 12.51
C ASP A 452 -1.65 12.50 11.43
N ARG A 453 -0.60 11.93 10.84
CA ARG A 453 -0.67 11.01 9.70
C ARG A 453 -0.29 9.56 10.03
N MET A 454 -0.55 9.12 11.26
CA MET A 454 -0.19 7.76 11.72
C MET A 454 1.28 7.44 11.41
N GLY A 455 1.64 6.18 11.12
CA GLY A 455 3.02 5.82 10.76
C GLY A 455 3.58 6.54 9.52
N ALA A 456 2.73 7.10 8.64
CA ALA A 456 3.18 7.85 7.47
C ALA A 456 3.87 9.18 7.84
N SER A 457 3.56 9.74 9.02
CA SER A 457 4.24 10.89 9.61
C SER A 457 5.77 10.75 9.60
N LEU A 458 6.29 9.55 9.87
CA LEU A 458 7.74 9.30 9.84
C LEU A 458 8.31 9.47 8.43
N VAL A 459 7.60 9.01 7.41
CA VAL A 459 8.04 9.08 6.01
C VAL A 459 7.93 10.52 5.50
N PHE A 460 6.86 11.23 5.84
CA PHE A 460 6.72 12.64 5.44
C PHE A 460 7.78 13.52 6.09
N ASP A 461 8.04 13.36 7.40
CA ASP A 461 9.11 14.08 8.08
C ASP A 461 10.49 13.76 7.49
N ALA A 462 10.71 12.50 7.10
CA ALA A 462 11.93 12.08 6.42
C ALA A 462 12.06 12.73 5.02
N ILE A 463 10.98 12.81 4.25
CA ILE A 463 10.99 13.49 2.94
C ILE A 463 11.32 14.98 3.11
N THR A 464 10.62 15.68 4.02
CA THR A 464 10.87 17.10 4.32
C THR A 464 12.31 17.34 4.77
N THR A 465 12.81 16.51 5.68
CA THR A 465 14.22 16.59 6.12
C THR A 465 15.19 16.34 4.95
N GLY A 466 14.86 15.43 4.04
CA GLY A 466 15.63 15.22 2.81
C GLY A 466 15.61 16.42 1.85
N HIS A 467 14.57 17.25 1.84
CA HIS A 467 14.56 18.52 1.11
C HIS A 467 15.51 19.54 1.74
N GLU A 468 15.44 19.72 3.06
CA GLU A 468 16.30 20.65 3.80
C GLU A 468 17.79 20.31 3.64
N LEU A 469 18.15 19.03 3.72
CA LEU A 469 19.52 18.56 3.51
C LEU A 469 20.05 18.80 2.09
N ARG A 470 19.16 19.11 1.14
CA ARG A 470 19.49 19.50 -0.24
C ARG A 470 19.46 21.01 -0.46
N ASN A 471 19.20 21.81 0.57
CA ASN A 471 18.94 23.24 0.49
C ASN A 471 17.75 23.56 -0.43
N LEU A 472 16.76 22.67 -0.50
CA LEU A 472 15.46 22.95 -1.13
C LEU A 472 14.50 23.49 -0.06
N PRO A 473 13.65 24.47 -0.38
CA PRO A 473 12.66 24.99 0.56
C PRO A 473 11.73 23.86 1.04
N ALA A 474 11.55 23.75 2.36
CA ALA A 474 10.69 22.74 2.99
C ALA A 474 9.21 23.19 3.03
N GLU A 475 8.99 24.50 3.07
CA GLU A 475 7.69 25.14 3.00
C GLU A 475 7.73 26.08 1.79
N VAL A 476 6.77 25.94 0.88
CA VAL A 476 6.47 26.98 -0.10
C VAL A 476 5.68 28.03 0.67
N GLU A 477 6.22 29.23 0.86
CA GLU A 477 5.42 30.35 1.38
C GLU A 477 4.14 30.41 0.53
N GLU A 478 2.97 30.30 1.17
CA GLU A 478 1.75 30.75 0.52
C GLU A 478 1.99 32.22 0.24
N ASP A 479 2.26 32.58 -1.03
CA ASP A 479 2.38 33.97 -1.46
C ASP A 479 1.20 34.70 -0.84
N GLY A 480 1.50 35.53 0.17
CA GLY A 480 0.50 36.21 0.95
C GLY A 480 -0.37 37.00 -0.01
N ALA A 481 -1.65 36.63 -0.08
CA ALA A 481 -2.65 37.50 -0.65
C ALA A 481 -2.46 38.88 0.02
N ASP A 482 -2.12 39.86 -0.81
CA ASP A 482 -1.88 41.27 -0.48
C ASP A 482 -2.50 41.68 0.85
N ASP A 483 -1.66 41.93 1.85
CA ASP A 483 -2.04 42.68 3.03
C ASP A 483 -2.46 44.08 2.56
N PRO A 484 -3.74 44.49 2.65
CA PRO A 484 -4.23 45.72 2.03
C PRO A 484 -3.91 46.90 2.94
N ALA A 485 -2.63 47.16 3.20
CA ALA A 485 -2.24 48.24 4.09
C ALA A 485 -0.79 48.71 3.88
N VAL A 486 -0.42 49.21 2.69
CA VAL A 486 0.34 50.47 2.53
C VAL A 486 0.15 50.96 1.09
N ALA A 487 -0.79 51.89 0.88
CA ALA A 487 -0.78 52.72 -0.33
C ALA A 487 0.20 53.91 -0.12
N PRO A 488 1.03 54.27 -1.12
CA PRO A 488 1.97 55.39 -0.99
C PRO A 488 1.23 56.72 -0.88
N GLN A 489 1.62 57.54 0.10
CA GLN A 489 1.16 58.93 0.21
C GLN A 489 1.66 59.75 -0.97
N ALA A 490 0.73 60.34 -1.73
CA ALA A 490 1.00 61.45 -2.63
C ALA A 490 -0.07 62.54 -2.42
N HIS A 491 0.44 63.75 -2.18
CA HIS A 491 -0.27 64.98 -1.84
C HIS A 491 -1.24 65.49 -2.93
N ALA A 492 -2.37 66.07 -2.49
CA ALA A 492 -2.78 67.48 -2.69
C ALA A 492 -4.33 67.61 -2.79
N VAL A 493 -5.04 68.23 -1.83
CA VAL A 493 -5.37 69.68 -1.66
C VAL A 493 -6.83 70.00 -2.07
N SER A 494 -7.54 70.61 -1.11
CA SER A 494 -8.70 71.53 -1.19
C SER A 494 -10.15 71.04 -1.35
N GLU A 495 -10.89 71.18 -0.23
CA GLU A 495 -12.12 71.99 0.00
C GLU A 495 -13.24 72.04 -1.08
N ASN A 496 -14.47 71.59 -0.73
CA ASN A 496 -15.60 72.43 -0.28
C ASN A 496 -17.01 71.79 -0.48
N HIS A 497 -17.92 72.17 0.45
CA HIS A 497 -19.38 72.31 0.38
C HIS A 497 -20.37 71.12 0.32
N MET A 498 -21.01 70.90 1.49
CA MET A 498 -22.44 71.13 1.83
C MET A 498 -23.61 70.87 0.84
N SER A 499 -24.58 70.10 1.37
CA SER A 499 -26.06 70.16 1.25
C SER A 499 -26.84 69.57 0.05
N ASP A 500 -27.68 68.59 0.40
CA ASP A 500 -29.14 68.47 0.20
C ASP A 500 -29.83 67.55 -0.86
N SER A 501 -30.77 66.76 -0.31
CA SER A 501 -32.08 66.30 -0.81
C SER A 501 -32.29 65.01 -1.65
N LYS A 502 -32.94 64.04 -0.96
CA LYS A 502 -34.18 63.26 -1.29
C LYS A 502 -34.33 62.53 -2.64
N ALA A 503 -34.56 61.20 -2.59
CA ALA A 503 -35.88 60.55 -2.83
C ALA A 503 -35.85 59.01 -2.64
N GLN A 504 -37.04 58.45 -2.42
CA GLN A 504 -37.48 57.08 -2.08
C GLN A 504 -37.05 55.97 -3.08
N HIS A 505 -37.03 54.65 -2.81
CA HIS A 505 -38.08 53.75 -2.27
C HIS A 505 -37.52 52.31 -1.97
N GLN A 506 -38.10 51.63 -0.97
CA GLN A 506 -38.41 50.18 -0.81
C GLN A 506 -37.28 49.13 -1.03
N GLY A 507 -36.96 48.17 -0.15
CA GLY A 507 -37.67 47.55 0.97
C GLY A 507 -37.89 46.05 0.70
N LEU A 508 -37.13 45.15 1.36
CA LEU A 508 -37.58 43.86 1.95
C LEU A 508 -36.38 42.96 2.35
N GLN A 509 -36.24 42.71 3.65
CA GLN A 509 -35.34 41.74 4.28
C GLN A 509 -36.05 40.37 4.44
N LEU A 510 -35.29 39.29 4.31
CA LEU A 510 -35.70 37.90 4.60
C LEU A 510 -35.49 37.54 6.09
N PRO A 511 -36.39 36.78 6.74
CA PRO A 511 -36.21 36.29 8.11
C PRO A 511 -35.66 34.83 8.19
N PRO A 512 -35.13 34.40 9.36
CA PRO A 512 -34.45 33.12 9.55
C PRO A 512 -35.38 31.93 9.89
N MET A 513 -34.94 30.70 9.54
CA MET A 513 -35.67 29.44 9.77
C MET A 513 -35.58 28.93 11.22
N GLN A 514 -36.74 28.55 11.76
CA GLN A 514 -36.91 27.82 13.02
C GLN A 514 -37.04 26.30 12.79
N GLN A 515 -36.46 25.54 13.71
CA GLN A 515 -36.56 24.09 13.84
C GLN A 515 -38.01 23.64 14.12
N HIS A 516 -38.45 22.55 13.51
CA HIS A 516 -39.67 21.85 13.90
C HIS A 516 -39.41 20.35 14.11
N GLN A 517 -39.74 19.93 15.32
CA GLN A 517 -39.78 18.59 15.85
C GLN A 517 -41.15 17.98 15.49
N GLN A 518 -41.21 16.77 14.93
CA GLN A 518 -42.47 16.05 14.75
C GLN A 518 -42.40 14.59 15.23
N GLN A 519 -43.50 14.23 15.87
CA GLN A 519 -43.77 13.09 16.73
C GLN A 519 -44.06 11.80 15.93
N LEU A 520 -43.66 10.65 16.48
CA LEU A 520 -44.04 9.31 16.03
C LEU A 520 -45.07 8.70 17.00
N HIS A 521 -46.10 8.05 16.47
CA HIS A 521 -46.97 7.11 17.20
C HIS A 521 -46.76 5.67 16.69
N PRO A 522 -47.01 4.63 17.51
CA PRO A 522 -46.53 3.27 17.26
C PRO A 522 -47.65 2.31 16.83
N GLN A 523 -47.33 1.29 16.01
CA GLN A 523 -48.14 0.08 15.92
C GLN A 523 -47.35 -1.12 15.34
N TYR A 524 -47.59 -2.29 15.92
CA TYR A 524 -47.19 -3.66 15.55
C TYR A 524 -45.92 -4.28 16.17
N GLN A 525 -46.10 -4.78 17.40
CA GLN A 525 -45.58 -6.08 17.83
C GLN A 525 -46.73 -7.09 17.85
N GLN A 526 -46.62 -8.20 17.12
CA GLN A 526 -47.09 -9.54 17.49
C GLN A 526 -46.96 -10.49 16.29
N HIS A 527 -45.98 -11.40 16.33
CA HIS A 527 -46.04 -12.81 15.90
C HIS A 527 -44.62 -13.38 15.80
N GLN A 528 -44.01 -13.62 16.96
CA GLN A 528 -42.97 -14.63 17.13
C GLN A 528 -43.37 -15.49 18.32
N ASN A 529 -43.92 -16.67 18.02
CA ASN A 529 -43.70 -17.90 18.76
C ASN A 529 -44.60 -18.98 18.17
N GLN A 530 -44.04 -19.82 17.32
CA GLN A 530 -44.39 -21.24 17.26
C GLN A 530 -43.38 -22.02 16.43
N GLN A 531 -43.05 -23.20 16.95
CA GLN A 531 -42.38 -24.34 16.32
C GLN A 531 -40.85 -24.44 16.49
N HIS A 532 -40.48 -24.93 17.69
CA HIS A 532 -39.54 -26.05 17.80
C HIS A 532 -40.11 -27.29 17.08
N SER A 533 -39.30 -27.96 16.26
CA SER A 533 -38.96 -29.38 16.45
C SER A 533 -38.15 -29.95 15.26
N ASN A 534 -37.13 -30.73 15.61
CA ASN A 534 -36.57 -31.90 14.92
C ASN A 534 -36.15 -31.76 13.45
N HIS A 535 -34.84 -31.93 13.17
CA HIS A 535 -34.35 -33.13 12.48
C HIS A 535 -32.81 -33.21 12.42
N THR A 536 -32.34 -34.29 13.04
CA THR A 536 -31.19 -35.17 12.79
C THR A 536 -30.29 -34.89 11.57
N ALA A 537 -28.99 -34.83 11.83
CA ALA A 537 -27.91 -34.87 10.83
C ALA A 537 -27.71 -36.27 10.23
N PRO A 538 -27.27 -36.40 8.97
CA PRO A 538 -26.63 -37.61 8.47
C PRO A 538 -25.10 -37.49 8.37
N LEU A 539 -24.44 -38.59 8.73
CA LEU A 539 -23.01 -38.88 8.61
C LEU A 539 -22.55 -38.97 7.13
N PRO A 540 -21.25 -38.72 6.83
CA PRO A 540 -20.68 -38.92 5.49
C PRO A 540 -20.34 -40.41 5.23
N PRO A 541 -20.39 -40.89 3.97
CA PRO A 541 -19.96 -42.23 3.61
C PRO A 541 -18.44 -42.34 3.37
N ASN A 542 -17.96 -43.56 3.57
CA ASN A 542 -16.58 -44.07 3.59
C ASN A 542 -15.68 -43.73 2.38
N MET A 543 -14.39 -43.54 2.69
CA MET A 543 -13.26 -43.72 1.76
C MET A 543 -13.06 -45.20 1.35
N PRO A 544 -12.47 -45.46 0.18
CA PRO A 544 -11.61 -46.61 -0.07
C PRO A 544 -10.11 -46.25 0.02
N ARG A 545 -9.33 -47.21 0.56
CA ARG A 545 -7.88 -47.20 0.77
C ARG A 545 -7.06 -47.38 -0.53
N MET A 546 -5.92 -46.67 -0.54
CA MET A 546 -4.56 -47.03 -1.00
C MET A 546 -4.36 -48.07 -2.12
N HIS A 547 -3.56 -47.66 -3.12
CA HIS A 547 -2.52 -48.51 -3.69
C HIS A 547 -1.17 -47.77 -3.71
N GLN A 548 -0.17 -48.43 -3.10
CA GLN A 548 1.27 -48.13 -3.17
C GLN A 548 1.85 -48.71 -4.47
N VAL A 549 2.78 -48.00 -5.10
CA VAL A 549 3.81 -48.48 -6.06
C VAL A 549 4.97 -47.46 -5.92
N SER A 550 5.96 -47.70 -5.05
CA SER A 550 7.25 -48.41 -5.24
C SER A 550 8.29 -47.68 -6.11
N ASP A 551 9.49 -47.61 -5.54
CA ASP A 551 10.74 -46.95 -5.94
C ASP A 551 11.23 -47.23 -7.36
N VAL A 552 11.92 -46.25 -7.98
CA VAL A 552 13.04 -46.49 -8.92
C VAL A 552 14.09 -45.36 -8.84
N ASP A 553 15.27 -45.78 -8.38
CA ASP A 553 16.68 -45.41 -8.65
C ASP A 553 17.14 -44.04 -9.19
N LEU A 554 18.11 -43.51 -8.43
CA LEU A 554 19.18 -42.59 -8.80
C LEU A 554 20.30 -43.30 -9.58
N ASN A 555 20.68 -42.73 -10.73
CA ASN A 555 22.06 -42.53 -11.23
C ASN A 555 22.13 -42.67 -12.75
N THR A 556 22.31 -41.56 -13.47
CA THR A 556 23.24 -41.54 -14.61
C THR A 556 23.63 -40.12 -15.04
N MET A 557 24.95 -39.91 -15.00
CA MET A 557 25.80 -39.20 -15.96
C MET A 557 26.01 -37.67 -15.91
N ASN A 558 27.29 -37.37 -15.63
CA ASN A 558 28.06 -36.14 -15.78
C ASN A 558 28.32 -35.73 -17.25
N HIS A 559 28.80 -34.48 -17.36
CA HIS A 559 29.51 -33.79 -18.47
C HIS A 559 28.58 -33.15 -19.52
N VAL A 560 28.72 -31.87 -19.90
CA VAL A 560 29.87 -31.24 -20.58
C VAL A 560 29.77 -29.69 -20.60
N ASN A 561 30.94 -29.04 -20.44
CA ASN A 561 31.49 -27.74 -20.90
C ASN A 561 30.86 -26.35 -20.67
N VAL A 562 31.70 -25.55 -19.99
CA VAL A 562 31.91 -24.10 -20.08
C VAL A 562 32.70 -23.75 -21.35
N THR A 563 32.22 -22.82 -22.18
CA THR A 563 33.06 -21.89 -22.97
C THR A 563 32.26 -20.73 -23.56
N HIS A 564 32.90 -19.55 -23.56
CA HIS A 564 32.65 -18.31 -24.31
C HIS A 564 31.93 -17.12 -23.62
N MET A 565 32.76 -16.32 -22.94
CA MET A 565 32.65 -14.86 -22.83
C MET A 565 33.39 -14.17 -24.00
N ASN A 566 33.02 -12.90 -24.23
CA ASN A 566 33.63 -11.84 -25.05
C ASN A 566 33.09 -11.64 -26.46
N HIS A 567 32.26 -10.59 -26.64
CA HIS A 567 32.52 -9.45 -27.54
C HIS A 567 31.30 -8.51 -27.58
N MET A 568 31.45 -7.25 -27.11
CA MET A 568 31.13 -6.04 -27.89
C MET A 568 31.26 -4.78 -27.00
N GLU A 569 32.41 -4.12 -27.11
CA GLU A 569 32.59 -2.70 -26.82
C GLU A 569 32.09 -1.87 -28.00
N GLY A 570 31.48 -0.72 -27.72
CA GLY A 570 31.34 0.38 -28.68
C GLY A 570 29.96 1.03 -28.67
N LEU A 571 29.82 2.13 -27.93
CA LEU A 571 28.95 3.29 -28.21
C LEU A 571 29.14 4.32 -27.06
N VAL A 572 30.10 5.24 -27.23
CA VAL A 572 30.31 6.40 -26.33
C VAL A 572 29.96 7.67 -27.10
N GLY A 573 28.82 8.27 -26.79
CA GLY A 573 28.52 9.67 -27.05
C GLY A 573 28.54 10.45 -25.72
N PRO A 574 28.85 11.76 -25.71
CA PRO A 574 29.02 12.51 -24.46
C PRO A 574 27.70 12.60 -23.69
N LEU A 575 27.70 12.07 -22.47
CA LEU A 575 26.62 12.18 -21.50
C LEU A 575 26.49 13.65 -21.06
N ASP A 576 25.33 14.23 -21.30
CA ASP A 576 24.92 15.51 -20.75
C ASP A 576 24.59 15.32 -19.26
N PHE A 577 25.29 16.06 -18.39
CA PHE A 577 25.16 16.01 -16.93
C PHE A 577 24.33 17.17 -16.37
N SER A 578 23.57 17.88 -17.20
CA SER A 578 22.63 18.90 -16.71
C SER A 578 21.39 18.23 -16.09
N LEU A 579 21.31 18.29 -14.75
CA LEU A 579 20.16 17.82 -13.97
C LEU A 579 19.02 18.86 -14.08
N PRO A 580 17.75 18.44 -14.24
CA PRO A 580 16.62 19.34 -14.07
C PRO A 580 16.51 19.80 -12.60
N GLU A 581 16.31 21.10 -12.38
CA GLU A 581 16.29 21.77 -11.06
C GLU A 581 15.16 21.31 -10.11
N ASP A 582 14.23 20.45 -10.52
CA ASP A 582 13.02 20.17 -9.74
C ASP A 582 12.55 18.69 -9.81
N LEU A 583 13.18 17.84 -8.97
CA LEU A 583 12.95 16.40 -8.91
C LEU A 583 11.68 15.98 -8.13
N TRP A 584 10.97 16.91 -7.47
CA TRP A 584 9.89 16.57 -6.53
C TRP A 584 8.68 17.52 -6.50
N GLY A 585 8.77 18.71 -7.09
CA GLY A 585 7.63 19.52 -7.47
C GLY A 585 6.96 20.34 -6.41
N ASP A 586 7.56 21.51 -6.18
CA ASP A 586 7.04 22.57 -5.32
C ASP A 586 6.20 23.57 -6.14
N SER A 587 5.16 23.09 -6.81
CA SER A 587 4.17 23.96 -7.47
C SER A 587 2.84 23.24 -7.62
N VAL A 588 1.99 23.37 -6.59
CA VAL A 588 0.60 22.86 -6.62
C VAL A 588 -0.44 23.99 -6.77
N TRP A 589 -0.03 25.27 -6.85
CA TRP A 589 -1.01 26.38 -6.89
C TRP A 589 -0.93 27.34 -8.09
N GLY A 590 -0.09 27.06 -9.10
CA GLY A 590 -0.08 27.85 -10.34
C GLY A 590 -1.22 27.58 -11.34
N MET A 591 -2.11 26.61 -11.09
CA MET A 591 -3.07 26.13 -12.10
C MET A 591 -4.52 26.63 -11.94
N PHE A 592 -4.83 27.39 -10.89
CA PHE A 592 -6.18 27.93 -10.66
C PHE A 592 -6.28 29.46 -10.76
N GLY A 593 -5.19 30.16 -11.08
CA GLY A 593 -5.20 31.59 -11.34
C GLY A 593 -5.05 31.91 -12.82
N THR A 594 -6.14 31.87 -13.60
CA THR A 594 -6.41 32.72 -14.80
C THR A 594 -7.68 32.26 -15.52
N PHE A 595 -8.84 32.57 -14.94
CA PHE A 595 -10.03 32.89 -15.73
C PHE A 595 -10.39 34.34 -15.45
N ALA A 596 -9.73 35.26 -16.17
CA ALA A 596 -10.18 36.63 -16.32
C ALA A 596 -10.18 36.96 -17.83
N PRO A 597 -11.30 37.42 -18.41
CA PRO A 597 -11.40 37.69 -19.83
C PRO A 597 -10.81 39.07 -20.14
N SER A 598 -9.71 39.14 -20.88
CA SER A 598 -9.25 40.39 -21.47
C SER A 598 -9.93 40.61 -22.83
N GLN A 599 -10.88 41.54 -22.81
CA GLN A 599 -11.45 42.20 -23.98
C GLN A 599 -10.40 43.02 -24.75
N ILE A 600 -10.55 43.01 -26.08
CA ILE A 600 -10.44 44.14 -27.02
C ILE A 600 -9.14 44.96 -27.00
N GLN A 601 -8.33 44.79 -28.05
CA GLN A 601 -8.14 45.82 -29.09
C GLN A 601 -7.81 45.18 -30.45
#